data_AF-A0A7C4UIF2-F1
#
_entry.id   AF-A0A7C4UIF2-F1
#
_cell.length_a   1.000
_cell.length_b   1.000
_cell.length_c   1.000
_cell.angle_alpha   90.00
_cell.angle_beta   90.00
_cell.angle_gamma   90.00
#
_symmetry.space_group_name_H-M   'P 1'
#
loop_
_entity.id
_entity.type
_entity.pdbx_description
1 polymer ?
#
loop_
_entity_poly.entity_id
_entity_poly.type
_entity_poly.pdbx_seq_one_letter_code
_entity_poly.pdbx_strand_id
1 'polypeptide(L)'
;MRKDLPIVGIIGRPNVGKSTLFNRICGKKKAIVEDTPGITRDRNYCECEYNGLKFVICDTGGLEINSKDKTSLSVKKQIEKTIEESSAIIFLFDVEDGLLPEDEEAVKFLRKANKPIFYVVNKVDTEKKMRA
;
A
#
# COMPACT_ATOMS: atom_id res chain seq x y z
N MET A 1 -19.18 0.83 3.33
CA MET A 1 -18.47 -0.45 3.68
C MET A 1 -19.12 -1.23 4.83
N ARG A 2 -19.09 -2.58 4.79
CA ARG A 2 -19.35 -3.40 6.01
C ARG A 2 -18.26 -3.10 7.04
N LYS A 3 -18.67 -2.75 8.26
CA LYS A 3 -17.81 -2.21 9.33
C LYS A 3 -16.73 -3.19 9.86
N ASP A 4 -16.76 -4.47 9.43
CA ASP A 4 -16.02 -5.57 10.06
C ASP A 4 -15.07 -6.33 9.12
N LEU A 5 -14.91 -5.91 7.86
CA LEU A 5 -13.98 -6.61 6.95
C LEU A 5 -12.52 -6.25 7.28
N PRO A 6 -11.60 -7.24 7.31
CA PRO A 6 -10.19 -6.96 7.52
C PRO A 6 -9.64 -6.10 6.39
N ILE A 7 -8.84 -5.10 6.74
CA ILE A 7 -8.23 -4.18 5.78
C ILE A 7 -6.79 -4.62 5.49
N VAL A 8 -6.44 -4.74 4.22
CA VAL A 8 -5.08 -4.99 3.74
C VAL A 8 -4.55 -3.70 3.12
N GLY A 9 -3.58 -3.08 3.78
CA GLY A 9 -2.96 -1.84 3.30
C GLY A 9 -1.75 -2.12 2.40
N ILE A 10 -1.72 -1.51 1.22
CA ILE A 10 -0.54 -1.51 0.34
C ILE A 10 0.25 -0.22 0.58
N ILE A 11 1.53 -0.37 0.91
CA ILE A 11 2.47 0.73 1.12
C ILE A 11 3.80 0.45 0.42
N GLY A 12 4.61 1.49 0.26
CA GLY A 12 5.89 1.45 -0.43
C GLY A 12 6.20 2.82 -1.04
N ARG A 13 7.45 3.04 -1.43
CA ARG A 13 7.92 4.28 -2.06
C ARG A 13 7.12 4.62 -3.33
N PRO A 14 7.12 5.89 -3.81
CA PRO A 14 6.54 6.22 -5.10
C PRO A 14 7.00 5.29 -6.24
N ASN A 15 6.09 5.01 -7.18
CA ASN A 15 6.34 4.25 -8.42
C ASN A 15 6.76 2.77 -8.29
N VAL A 16 6.78 2.18 -7.08
CA VAL A 16 7.04 0.73 -6.89
C VAL A 16 5.91 -0.19 -7.41
N GLY A 17 4.84 0.37 -7.96
CA GLY A 17 3.72 -0.37 -8.56
C GLY A 17 2.54 -0.67 -7.64
N LYS A 18 2.37 0.10 -6.55
CA LYS A 18 1.25 -0.01 -5.59
C LYS A 18 -0.13 -0.05 -6.27
N SER A 19 -0.43 0.96 -7.09
CA SER A 19 -1.72 1.07 -7.77
C SER A 19 -1.93 -0.03 -8.81
N THR A 20 -0.85 -0.51 -9.45
CA THR A 20 -0.92 -1.67 -10.36
C THR A 20 -1.31 -2.94 -9.61
N LEU A 21 -0.68 -3.19 -8.45
CA LEU A 21 -1.03 -4.34 -7.60
C LEU A 21 -2.46 -4.21 -7.06
N PHE A 22 -2.84 -3.04 -6.57
CA PHE A 22 -4.20 -2.74 -6.10
C PHE A 22 -5.25 -3.07 -7.16
N ASN A 23 -5.09 -2.51 -8.37
CA ASN A 23 -6.02 -2.73 -9.47
C ASN A 23 -6.06 -4.21 -9.89
N ARG A 24 -4.91 -4.89 -9.88
CA ARG A 24 -4.84 -6.33 -10.17
C ARG A 24 -5.62 -7.16 -9.14
N ILE A 25 -5.52 -6.82 -7.85
CA ILE A 25 -6.25 -7.52 -6.78
C ILE A 25 -7.76 -7.19 -6.83
N CYS A 26 -8.12 -5.94 -7.12
CA CYS A 26 -9.51 -5.54 -7.34
C CYS A 26 -10.17 -6.26 -8.54
N GLY A 27 -9.38 -6.59 -9.55
CA GLY A 27 -9.88 -7.20 -10.77
C GLY A 27 -10.93 -6.32 -11.45
N LYS A 28 -12.13 -6.87 -11.73
CA LYS A 28 -13.26 -6.15 -12.34
C LYS A 28 -14.11 -5.34 -11.33
N LYS A 29 -13.81 -5.41 -10.03
CA LYS A 29 -14.55 -4.66 -9.03
C LYS A 29 -14.12 -3.20 -9.07
N LYS A 30 -15.09 -2.27 -9.08
CA LYS A 30 -14.80 -0.84 -9.08
C LYS A 30 -14.17 -0.47 -7.74
N ALA A 31 -13.05 0.24 -7.77
CA ALA A 31 -12.53 0.95 -6.62
C ALA A 31 -13.61 1.91 -6.12
N ILE A 32 -13.90 1.86 -4.82
CA ILE A 32 -14.84 2.75 -4.16
C ILE A 32 -14.03 3.90 -3.58
N VAL A 33 -14.23 5.10 -4.13
CA VAL A 33 -13.83 6.34 -3.49
C VAL A 33 -15.04 6.77 -2.67
N GLU A 34 -15.16 6.26 -1.44
CA GLU A 34 -16.33 6.50 -0.58
C GLU A 34 -16.18 7.85 0.13
N ASP A 35 -17.10 8.80 -0.14
CA ASP A 35 -17.19 10.14 0.48
C ASP A 35 -17.73 10.06 1.94
N THR A 36 -17.22 9.11 2.72
CA THR A 36 -17.64 8.90 4.12
C THR A 36 -16.86 9.85 5.05
N PRO A 37 -17.54 10.60 5.94
CA PRO A 37 -16.87 11.42 6.95
C PRO A 37 -15.93 10.55 7.81
N GLY A 38 -14.64 10.86 7.81
CA GLY A 38 -13.59 10.08 8.48
C GLY A 38 -12.67 9.30 7.54
N ILE A 39 -13.05 9.13 6.27
CA ILE A 39 -12.20 8.58 5.21
C ILE A 39 -11.63 9.76 4.40
N THR A 40 -10.32 9.81 4.24
CA THR A 40 -9.65 10.83 3.42
C THR A 40 -9.84 10.48 1.95
N ARG A 41 -10.31 11.44 1.12
CA ARG A 41 -10.52 11.32 -0.34
C ARG A 41 -9.32 10.78 -1.13
N ASP A 42 -8.15 10.75 -0.50
CA ASP A 42 -6.88 10.41 -1.11
C ASP A 42 -6.52 8.90 -1.05
N ARG A 43 -7.42 8.04 -0.57
CA ARG A 43 -7.20 6.58 -0.49
C ARG A 43 -8.22 5.82 -1.32
N ASN A 44 -7.73 4.86 -2.10
CA ASN A 44 -8.60 3.97 -2.87
C ASN A 44 -8.90 2.73 -2.03
N TYR A 45 -10.17 2.41 -1.87
CA TYR A 45 -10.63 1.20 -1.17
C TYR A 45 -11.36 0.29 -2.14
N CYS A 46 -11.30 -1.02 -1.88
CA CYS A 46 -11.91 -1.99 -2.77
C CYS A 46 -12.20 -3.28 -2.02
N GLU A 47 -13.48 -3.65 -1.94
CA GLU A 47 -13.92 -4.92 -1.34
C GLU A 47 -13.55 -6.08 -2.27
N CYS A 48 -12.62 -6.92 -1.81
CA CYS A 48 -12.08 -8.06 -2.53
C CYS A 48 -12.57 -9.38 -1.94
N GLU A 49 -12.51 -10.44 -2.74
CA GLU A 49 -12.76 -11.80 -2.26
C GLU A 49 -11.71 -12.73 -2.86
N TYR A 50 -11.09 -13.56 -2.03
CA TYR A 50 -10.14 -14.57 -2.45
C TYR A 50 -10.36 -15.86 -1.65
N ASN A 51 -10.55 -16.99 -2.34
CA ASN A 51 -10.86 -18.28 -1.71
C ASN A 51 -12.00 -18.21 -0.68
N GLY A 52 -13.06 -17.45 -0.97
CA GLY A 52 -14.22 -17.26 -0.09
C GLY A 52 -13.98 -16.29 1.09
N LEU A 53 -12.76 -15.77 1.27
CA LEU A 53 -12.44 -14.76 2.28
C LEU A 53 -12.65 -13.36 1.71
N LYS A 54 -13.48 -12.56 2.39
CA LYS A 54 -13.74 -11.17 2.04
C LYS A 54 -12.84 -10.24 2.84
N PHE A 55 -12.28 -9.25 2.18
CA PHE A 55 -11.41 -8.25 2.78
C PHE A 55 -11.50 -6.96 1.99
N VAL A 56 -10.98 -5.87 2.55
CA VAL A 56 -10.84 -4.60 1.85
C VAL A 56 -9.37 -4.40 1.55
N ILE A 57 -9.03 -4.11 0.30
CA ILE A 57 -7.68 -3.63 -0.03
C ILE A 57 -7.68 -2.12 -0.10
N CYS A 58 -6.62 -1.50 0.40
CA CYS A 58 -6.42 -0.05 0.44
C CYS A 58 -5.09 0.33 -0.22
N ASP A 59 -5.13 1.23 -1.20
CA ASP A 59 -3.93 1.84 -1.80
C ASP A 59 -3.70 3.23 -1.23
N THR A 60 -2.49 3.45 -0.68
CA THR A 60 -2.05 4.78 -0.23
C THR A 60 -1.57 5.68 -1.35
N GLY A 61 -1.45 5.16 -2.58
CA GLY A 61 -0.94 5.88 -3.75
C GLY A 61 -1.78 7.08 -4.20
N GLY A 62 -3.07 7.15 -3.85
CA GLY A 62 -3.89 8.34 -4.12
C GLY A 62 -3.40 9.61 -3.41
N LEU A 63 -2.67 9.48 -2.30
CA LEU A 63 -2.06 10.60 -1.57
C LEU A 63 -0.86 11.21 -2.29
N GLU A 64 -0.09 10.42 -3.06
CA GLU A 64 1.09 10.90 -3.77
C GLU A 64 0.74 11.84 -4.93
N ILE A 65 -0.46 11.69 -5.51
CA ILE A 65 -0.95 12.50 -6.63
C ILE A 65 -1.37 13.90 -6.15
N ASN A 66 -1.79 14.03 -4.89
CA ASN A 66 -2.30 15.30 -4.32
C ASN A 66 -1.30 16.01 -3.38
N SER A 67 -0.26 15.34 -2.88
CA SER A 67 0.73 15.98 -2.01
C SER A 67 1.78 16.74 -2.83
N LYS A 68 1.66 18.07 -2.92
CA LYS A 68 2.77 18.95 -3.34
C LYS A 68 3.97 18.88 -2.40
N ASP A 69 3.75 18.44 -1.16
CA ASP A 69 4.78 18.20 -0.14
C ASP A 69 5.13 16.71 -0.03
N LYS A 70 6.23 16.33 -0.68
CA LYS A 70 6.88 15.01 -0.54
C LYS A 70 7.85 14.97 0.65
N THR A 71 7.60 15.76 1.68
CA THR A 71 8.46 15.81 2.88
C THR A 71 8.38 14.47 3.62
N SER A 72 9.51 14.01 4.18
CA SER A 72 9.62 12.76 4.97
C SER A 72 8.56 12.63 6.07
N LEU A 73 8.15 13.76 6.68
CA LEU A 73 7.08 13.81 7.69
C LEU A 73 5.69 13.42 7.14
N SER A 74 5.40 13.75 5.88
CA SER A 74 4.14 13.39 5.22
C SER A 74 4.08 11.88 5.00
N VAL A 75 5.16 11.29 4.48
CA VAL A 75 5.28 9.84 4.24
C VAL A 75 5.14 9.05 5.53
N LYS A 76 5.79 9.49 6.61
CA LYS A 76 5.70 8.81 7.92
C LYS A 76 4.27 8.77 8.46
N LYS A 77 3.54 9.90 8.43
CA LYS A 77 2.14 9.96 8.88
C LYS A 77 1.24 9.02 8.06
N GLN A 78 1.52 8.86 6.77
CA GLN A 78 0.77 7.94 5.92
C GLN A 78 1.00 6.49 6.32
N ILE A 79 2.25 6.12 6.59
CA ILE A 79 2.62 4.79 7.09
C ILE A 79 1.93 4.52 8.42
N GLU A 80 1.99 5.45 9.37
CA GLU A 80 1.34 5.34 10.70
C GLU A 80 -0.18 5.14 10.56
N LYS A 81 -0.85 5.95 9.74
CA LYS A 81 -2.30 5.81 9.50
C LYS A 81 -2.64 4.46 8.85
N THR A 82 -1.83 3.98 7.92
CA THR A 82 -2.05 2.65 7.32
C THR A 82 -1.82 1.53 8.32
N ILE A 83 -0.82 1.67 9.20
CA ILE A 83 -0.59 0.74 10.30
C ILE A 83 -1.80 0.72 11.22
N GLU A 84 -2.40 1.85 11.58
CA GLU A 84 -3.58 1.90 12.45
C GLU A 84 -4.81 1.22 11.82
N GLU A 85 -5.14 1.57 10.59
CA GLU A 85 -6.36 1.10 9.90
C GLU A 85 -6.29 -0.36 9.43
N SER A 86 -5.09 -0.86 9.08
CA SER A 86 -4.96 -2.16 8.42
C SER A 86 -4.91 -3.32 9.41
N SER A 87 -5.52 -4.44 9.07
CA SER A 87 -5.33 -5.73 9.76
C SER A 87 -4.04 -6.42 9.32
N ALA A 88 -3.60 -6.22 8.07
CA ALA A 88 -2.33 -6.69 7.54
C ALA A 88 -1.76 -5.67 6.53
N ILE A 89 -0.46 -5.68 6.33
CA ILE A 89 0.23 -4.71 5.48
C ILE A 89 1.05 -5.43 4.42
N ILE A 90 1.00 -4.94 3.18
CA ILE A 90 1.92 -5.33 2.11
C ILE A 90 2.84 -4.14 1.85
N PHE A 91 4.14 -4.33 2.07
CA PHE A 91 5.16 -3.34 1.76
C PHE A 91 5.89 -3.73 0.48
N LEU A 92 5.73 -2.91 -0.56
CA LEU A 92 6.29 -3.16 -1.89
C LEU A 92 7.65 -2.50 -2.06
N PHE A 93 8.58 -3.30 -2.56
CA PHE A 93 9.87 -2.87 -3.11
C PHE A 93 9.82 -2.95 -4.63
N ASP A 94 10.75 -2.25 -5.27
CA ASP A 94 10.98 -2.33 -6.70
C ASP A 94 12.32 -3.01 -6.98
N VAL A 95 12.30 -4.11 -7.73
CA VAL A 95 13.54 -4.83 -8.07
C VAL A 95 14.49 -3.99 -8.92
N GLU A 96 13.96 -3.07 -9.73
CA GLU A 96 14.77 -2.29 -10.68
C GLU A 96 15.59 -1.22 -9.97
N ASP A 97 15.03 -0.62 -8.91
CA ASP A 97 15.69 0.41 -8.10
C ASP A 97 16.56 -0.19 -6.98
N GLY A 98 16.33 -1.46 -6.62
CA GLY A 98 16.95 -2.08 -5.45
C GLY A 98 16.45 -1.49 -4.13
N LEU A 99 17.24 -1.64 -3.07
CA LEU A 99 16.94 -1.05 -1.77
C LEU A 99 17.42 0.40 -1.72
N LEU A 100 16.52 1.32 -1.37
CA LEU A 100 16.85 2.73 -1.14
C LEU A 100 16.73 3.10 0.35
N PRO A 101 17.37 4.20 0.79
CA PRO A 101 17.31 4.64 2.20
C PRO A 101 15.90 4.82 2.73
N GLU A 102 14.96 5.29 1.90
CA GLU A 102 13.56 5.46 2.28
C GLU A 102 12.88 4.13 2.62
N ASP A 103 13.28 3.05 1.96
CA ASP A 103 12.77 1.72 2.24
C ASP A 103 13.26 1.24 3.61
N GLU A 104 14.53 1.48 3.93
CA GLU A 104 15.09 1.15 5.25
C GLU A 104 14.40 1.93 6.39
N GLU A 105 14.17 3.23 6.18
CA GLU A 105 13.44 4.05 7.14
C GLU A 105 12.02 3.56 7.36
N ALA A 106 11.28 3.29 6.27
CA ALA A 106 9.93 2.75 6.35
C ALA A 106 9.89 1.39 7.07
N VAL A 107 10.84 0.49 6.78
CA VAL A 107 10.97 -0.81 7.45
C VAL A 107 11.23 -0.65 8.94
N LYS A 108 12.04 0.33 9.38
CA LYS A 108 12.27 0.63 10.80
C LYS A 108 10.97 1.02 11.52
N PHE A 109 10.06 1.74 10.87
CA PHE A 109 8.75 2.06 11.43
C PHE A 109 7.84 0.84 11.45
N LEU A 110 7.79 0.08 10.34
CA LEU A 110 6.93 -1.09 10.21
C LEU A 110 7.29 -2.22 11.17
N ARG A 111 8.58 -2.44 11.45
CA ARG A 111 9.02 -3.45 12.44
C ARG A 111 8.52 -3.18 13.85
N LYS A 112 8.12 -1.94 14.16
CA LYS A 112 7.52 -1.58 15.45
C LYS A 112 6.01 -1.83 15.49
N ALA A 113 5.38 -2.07 14.34
CA ALA A 113 3.97 -2.39 14.27
C ALA A 113 3.73 -3.83 14.75
N ASN A 114 2.77 -4.01 15.64
CA ASN A 114 2.36 -5.34 16.12
C ASN A 114 1.30 -5.95 15.19
N LYS A 115 1.60 -6.03 13.88
CA LYS A 115 0.69 -6.50 12.83
C LYS A 115 1.44 -7.32 11.77
N PRO A 116 0.78 -8.28 11.09
CA PRO A 116 1.39 -9.01 9.98
C PRO A 116 1.82 -8.06 8.85
N ILE A 117 3.09 -8.15 8.45
CA ILE A 117 3.68 -7.38 7.35
C ILE A 117 4.28 -8.34 6.33
N PHE A 118 3.87 -8.19 5.08
CA PHE A 118 4.38 -8.94 3.94
C PHE A 118 5.28 -8.03 3.11
N TYR A 119 6.58 -8.34 3.09
CA TYR A 119 7.56 -7.67 2.25
C TYR A 119 7.54 -8.30 0.85
N VAL A 120 7.22 -7.50 -0.17
CA VAL A 120 7.01 -7.99 -1.55
C VAL A 120 7.90 -7.23 -2.51
N VAL A 121 8.71 -7.94 -3.29
CA VAL A 121 9.49 -7.34 -4.38
C VAL A 121 8.65 -7.39 -5.66
N ASN A 122 8.40 -6.22 -6.25
CA ASN A 122 7.60 -6.08 -7.46
C ASN A 122 8.49 -5.90 -8.71
N LYS A 123 7.88 -6.02 -9.89
CA LYS A 123 8.51 -5.91 -11.22
C LYS A 123 9.60 -6.96 -11.52
N VAL A 124 9.55 -8.10 -10.84
CA VAL A 124 10.49 -9.23 -11.02
C VAL A 124 10.44 -9.88 -12.41
N ASP A 125 9.42 -9.55 -13.20
CA ASP A 125 9.26 -9.95 -14.60
C ASP A 125 10.07 -9.09 -15.59
N THR A 126 10.70 -8.00 -15.13
CA THR A 126 11.50 -7.11 -15.99
C THR A 126 12.87 -7.73 -16.30
N GLU A 127 13.27 -7.74 -17.58
CA GLU A 127 14.55 -8.31 -18.03
C GLU A 127 15.79 -7.47 -17.63
N LYS A 128 15.61 -6.37 -16.90
CA LYS A 128 16.66 -5.38 -16.62
C LYS A 128 17.60 -5.86 -15.51
N LYS A 129 18.38 -6.89 -15.86
CA LYS A 129 19.67 -7.33 -15.31
C LYS A 129 19.81 -7.34 -13.79
N MET A 130 19.84 -8.56 -13.24
CA MET A 130 20.66 -8.88 -12.08
C MET A 130 22.12 -8.51 -12.39
N ARG A 131 22.54 -7.31 -11.98
CA ARG A 131 23.95 -7.02 -11.76
C ARG A 131 24.21 -7.34 -10.30
N ALA A 132 24.86 -8.48 -10.09
CA ALA A 132 25.49 -8.85 -8.84
C ALA A 132 26.55 -7.83 -8.44
#